data_AF-A0A2X3BIZ3-F1
#
_entry.id   AF-A0A2X3BIZ3-F1
#
_cell.length_a   1.000
_cell.length_b   1.000
_cell.length_c   1.000
_cell.angle_alpha   90.00
_cell.angle_beta   90.00
_cell.angle_gamma   90.00
#
_symmetry.space_group_name_H-M   'P 1'
#
loop_
_entity.id
_entity.type
_entity.pdbx_description
1 polymer ?
#
loop_
_entity_poly.entity_id
_entity_poly.type
_entity_poly.pdbx_seq_one_letter_code
_entity_poly.pdbx_strand_id
1 'polypeptide(L)'
;MGCTTILVGKHASADGSTIMARTDDSGHGSFEAKRFEVIAPEDLPKTYRSVLSHVEIPLPETGLRYTRFPDASPHKGLWAGAESTRLASR
;
A
#
# COMPACT_ATOMS: atom_id res chain seq x y z
N MET A 1 -15.96 7.99 -0.32
CA MET A 1 -14.63 8.41 -0.80
C MET A 1 -14.48 7.83 -2.20
N GLY A 2 -14.34 8.68 -3.21
CA GLY A 2 -14.13 8.23 -4.58
C GLY A 2 -12.63 8.17 -4.84
N CYS A 3 -12.15 7.15 -5.52
CA CYS A 3 -10.76 7.12 -5.97
C CYS A 3 -10.77 6.99 -7.48
N THR A 4 -9.78 7.58 -8.14
CA THR A 4 -9.58 7.42 -9.59
C THR A 4 -8.33 6.61 -9.84
N THR A 5 -8.41 5.61 -10.73
CA THR A 5 -7.27 4.75 -11.09
C THR A 5 -6.92 4.93 -12.57
N ILE A 6 -5.63 5.03 -12.88
CA ILE A 6 -5.08 5.03 -14.24
C ILE A 6 -4.17 3.81 -14.40
N LEU A 7 -4.39 3.05 -15.48
CA LEU A 7 -3.57 1.91 -15.86
C LEU A 7 -2.98 2.17 -17.25
N VAL A 8 -1.66 2.04 -17.39
CA VAL A 8 -0.97 2.17 -18.68
C VAL A 8 -0.11 0.93 -18.90
N GLY A 9 -0.43 0.16 -19.94
CA GLY A 9 0.37 -1.00 -20.32
C GLY A 9 1.71 -0.60 -20.94
N LYS A 10 2.70 -1.48 -20.85
CA LYS A 10 4.07 -1.26 -21.38
C LYS A 10 4.17 -0.89 -22.87
N HIS A 11 3.15 -1.19 -23.68
CA HIS A 11 3.13 -0.82 -25.10
C HIS A 11 2.34 0.47 -25.37
N ALA A 12 1.74 1.05 -24.34
CA ALA A 12 0.98 2.29 -24.38
C ALA A 12 1.71 3.45 -23.67
N SER A 13 2.68 3.14 -22.80
CA SER A 13 3.51 4.15 -22.14
C SER A 13 4.59 4.69 -23.08
N ALA A 14 5.00 5.94 -22.84
CA ALA A 14 6.00 6.61 -23.67
C ALA A 14 7.41 5.99 -23.56
N ASP A 15 7.72 5.35 -22.45
CA ASP A 15 9.05 4.83 -22.11
C ASP A 15 9.10 3.29 -22.00
N GLY A 16 8.00 2.59 -22.29
CA GLY A 16 7.92 1.14 -22.16
C GLY A 16 7.67 0.63 -20.73
N SER A 17 7.50 1.51 -19.74
CA SER A 17 7.17 1.11 -18.36
C SER A 17 5.72 0.65 -18.22
N THR A 18 5.42 -0.16 -17.20
CA THR A 18 4.02 -0.43 -16.79
C THR A 18 3.65 0.54 -15.68
N ILE A 19 2.52 1.24 -15.79
CA ILE A 19 2.11 2.26 -14.81
C ILE A 19 0.77 1.87 -14.20
N MET A 20 0.72 1.83 -12.88
CA MET A 20 -0.50 1.76 -12.08
C MET A 20 -0.49 2.96 -11.13
N ALA A 21 -1.43 3.89 -11.32
CA ALA A 21 -1.56 5.09 -10.51
C ALA A 21 -2.98 5.22 -9.97
N ARG A 22 -3.11 5.79 -8.76
CA ARG A 22 -4.41 5.98 -8.10
C ARG A 22 -4.40 7.24 -7.25
N THR A 23 -5.51 7.97 -7.24
CA THR A 23 -5.77 8.98 -6.21
C THR A 23 -6.34 8.29 -4.98
N ASP A 24 -5.73 8.50 -3.82
CA ASP A 24 -6.22 8.01 -2.53
C ASP A 24 -6.89 9.18 -1.79
N ASP A 25 -8.08 9.54 -2.26
CA ASP A 25 -8.83 10.69 -1.78
C ASP A 25 -9.25 10.50 -0.31
N SER A 26 -9.51 11.58 0.43
CA SER A 26 -10.13 11.52 1.75
C SER A 26 -11.66 11.62 1.68
N GLY A 27 -12.35 11.45 2.81
CA GLY A 27 -13.78 11.75 2.90
C GLY A 27 -14.03 13.26 2.74
N HIS A 28 -15.21 13.66 2.27
CA HIS A 28 -15.54 15.07 2.11
C HIS A 28 -15.37 15.84 3.43
N GLY A 29 -14.66 16.97 3.39
CA GLY A 29 -14.36 17.78 4.58
C GLY A 29 -13.34 17.17 5.54
N SER A 30 -12.68 16.07 5.16
CA SER A 30 -11.63 15.42 5.96
C SER A 30 -10.28 15.49 5.26
N PHE A 31 -9.21 15.43 6.05
CA PHE A 31 -7.83 15.37 5.57
C PHE A 31 -7.11 14.25 6.33
N GLU A 32 -6.44 13.38 5.60
CA GLU A 32 -5.60 12.32 6.17
C GLU A 32 -4.17 12.52 5.68
N ALA A 33 -3.28 12.89 6.60
CA ALA A 33 -1.86 12.96 6.27
C ALA A 33 -1.35 11.56 5.95
N LYS A 34 -0.45 11.42 4.97
CA LYS A 34 0.15 10.16 4.55
C LYS A 34 1.63 10.11 4.90
N ARG A 35 2.15 8.92 5.16
CA ARG A 35 3.60 8.66 5.25
C ARG A 35 4.07 7.89 4.02
N PHE A 36 5.37 7.93 3.77
CA PHE A 36 6.05 7.02 2.86
C PHE A 36 6.99 6.14 3.67
N GLU A 37 6.78 4.83 3.63
CA GLU A 37 7.52 3.87 4.44
C GLU A 37 8.14 2.77 3.58
N VAL A 38 9.33 2.31 3.98
CA VAL A 38 9.94 1.07 3.50
C VAL A 38 9.84 0.06 4.63
N ILE A 39 9.29 -1.12 4.35
CA ILE A 39 9.06 -2.18 5.34
C ILE A 39 9.99 -3.35 5.06
N ALA A 40 10.83 -3.71 6.02
CA ALA A 40 11.68 -4.88 5.93
C ALA A 40 10.88 -6.15 6.29
N PRO A 41 11.23 -7.34 5.75
CA PRO A 41 10.54 -8.59 6.07
C PRO A 41 10.45 -8.89 7.57
N GLU A 42 11.48 -8.56 8.34
CA GLU A 42 11.57 -8.75 9.79
C GLU A 42 10.62 -7.86 10.60
N ASP A 43 10.14 -6.76 10.00
CA ASP A 43 9.16 -5.85 10.62
C ASP A 43 7.71 -6.33 10.42
N LEU A 44 7.50 -7.40 9.64
CA LEU A 44 6.16 -7.94 9.39
C LEU A 44 5.65 -8.74 10.59
N PRO A 45 4.38 -8.55 11.00
CA PRO A 45 3.80 -9.35 12.07
C PRO A 45 3.55 -10.78 11.60
N LYS A 46 3.67 -11.76 12.49
CA LYS A 46 3.30 -13.16 12.19
C LYS A 46 1.79 -13.33 11.98
N THR A 47 0.99 -12.54 12.69
CA THR A 47 -0.47 -12.49 12.56
C THR A 47 -0.89 -11.04 12.40
N TYR A 48 -1.54 -10.72 11.29
CA TYR A 48 -2.16 -9.42 11.09
C TYR A 48 -3.53 -9.39 11.77
N ARG A 49 -3.80 -8.33 12.54
CA ARG A 49 -5.14 -8.04 13.09
C ARG A 49 -5.62 -6.69 12.59
N SER A 50 -6.79 -6.64 11.96
CA SER A 50 -7.36 -5.37 11.50
C SER A 50 -7.92 -4.54 12.67
N VAL A 51 -7.86 -3.22 12.55
CA VAL A 51 -8.41 -2.31 13.59
C VAL A 51 -9.94 -2.29 13.56
N LEU A 52 -10.56 -2.18 12.37
CA LEU A 52 -12.01 -1.96 12.24
C LEU A 52 -12.85 -3.23 12.40
N SER A 53 -12.43 -4.34 11.77
CA SER A 53 -13.20 -5.59 11.79
C SER A 53 -12.68 -6.62 12.80
N HIS A 54 -11.51 -6.38 13.38
CA HIS A 54 -10.83 -7.30 14.27
C HIS A 54 -10.50 -8.67 13.66
N VAL A 55 -10.53 -8.79 12.32
CA VAL A 55 -10.14 -10.03 11.64
C VAL A 55 -8.67 -10.31 11.90
N GLU A 56 -8.36 -11.56 12.21
CA GLU A 56 -7.00 -12.06 12.38
C GLU A 56 -6.63 -12.96 11.20
N ILE A 57 -5.46 -12.71 10.62
CA ILE A 57 -4.95 -13.43 9.46
C ILE A 57 -3.50 -13.83 9.77
N PRO A 58 -3.17 -15.13 9.85
CA PRO A 58 -1.78 -15.58 9.91
C PRO A 58 -1.10 -15.22 8.58
N LEU A 59 0.04 -14.55 8.66
CA LEU A 59 0.84 -14.20 7.48
C LEU A 59 1.87 -15.30 7.19
N PRO A 60 2.34 -15.43 5.93
CA PRO A 60 3.43 -16.34 5.59
C PRO A 60 4.68 -16.05 6.41
N GLU A 61 5.49 -17.10 6.67
CA GLU A 61 6.74 -16.95 7.44
C GLU A 61 7.80 -16.09 6.73
N THR A 62 7.70 -15.99 5.40
CA THR A 62 8.62 -15.20 4.59
C THR A 62 7.89 -14.06 3.89
N GLY A 63 8.45 -12.86 4.00
CA GLY A 63 7.98 -11.64 3.35
C GLY A 63 9.04 -11.04 2.45
N LEU A 64 8.62 -10.19 1.52
CA LEU A 64 9.53 -9.36 0.73
C LEU A 64 9.55 -7.94 1.31
N ARG A 65 10.66 -7.23 1.10
CA ARG A 65 10.73 -5.79 1.39
C ARG A 65 9.84 -5.03 0.40
N TYR A 66 9.03 -4.12 0.90
CA TYR A 66 8.11 -3.31 0.08
C TYR A 66 8.01 -1.87 0.58
N THR A 67 7.60 -0.96 -0.30
CA THR A 67 7.21 0.40 0.07
C THR A 67 5.70 0.48 0.27
N ARG A 68 5.21 1.35 1.15
CA ARG A 68 3.78 1.64 1.30
C ARG A 68 3.48 3.10 1.66
N PHE A 69 2.22 3.50 1.45
CA PHE A 69 1.71 4.84 1.77
C PHE A 69 0.55 4.81 2.79
N PRO A 70 0.84 4.58 4.10
CA PRO A 70 -0.20 4.50 5.12
C PRO A 70 -0.68 5.86 5.60
N ASP A 71 -1.82 5.86 6.29
CA ASP A 71 -2.25 7.03 7.08
C ASP A 71 -1.23 7.35 8.18
N ALA A 72 -1.02 8.64 8.41
CA ALA A 72 -0.15 9.14 9.46
C ALA A 72 -0.73 8.85 10.86
N SER A 73 -2.07 8.82 10.98
CA SER A 73 -2.76 8.49 12.22
C SER A 73 -3.31 7.07 12.17
N PRO A 74 -2.95 6.17 13.10
CA PRO A 74 -3.36 4.76 13.08
C PRO A 74 -4.80 4.52 13.56
N HIS A 75 -5.57 5.57 13.83
CA HIS A 75 -6.90 5.50 14.47
C HIS A 75 -7.93 4.64 13.72
N LYS A 76 -7.77 4.44 12.41
CA LYS A 76 -8.63 3.56 11.57
C LYS A 76 -7.90 2.31 11.07
N GLY A 77 -6.68 2.06 11.55
CA GLY A 77 -5.78 1.03 11.03
C GLY A 77 -4.70 1.58 10.10
N LEU A 78 -4.05 0.69 9.36
CA LEU A 78 -2.86 1.01 8.56
C LEU A 78 -3.16 1.84 7.30
N TRP A 79 -4.20 1.49 6.54
CA TRP A 79 -4.60 2.17 5.30
C TRP A 79 -3.44 2.43 4.31
N ALA A 80 -2.69 1.37 3.98
CA ALA A 80 -1.59 1.42 3.03
C ALA A 80 -2.10 1.58 1.58
N GLY A 81 -2.22 2.83 1.09
CA GLY A 81 -2.95 3.17 -0.14
C GLY A 81 -2.33 2.67 -1.46
N ALA A 82 -1.03 2.38 -1.46
CA ALA A 82 -0.33 1.76 -2.58
C ALA A 82 0.91 1.02 -2.07
N GLU A 83 1.38 0.04 -2.83
CA GLU A 83 2.58 -0.71 -2.53
C GLU A 83 3.44 -0.97 -3.76
N SER A 84 4.74 -1.15 -3.53
CA SER A 84 5.66 -1.65 -4.54
C SER A 84 6.66 -2.59 -3.88
N THR A 85 6.74 -3.79 -4.41
CA THR A 85 7.72 -4.79 -4.03
C THR A 85 8.67 -4.97 -5.19
N ARG A 86 9.97 -4.83 -4.93
CA ARG A 86 10.98 -5.20 -5.93
C ARG A 86 11.42 -6.62 -5.63
N LEU A 87 11.07 -7.55 -6.51
CA LEU A 87 11.79 -8.83 -6.58
C LEU A 87 13.25 -8.48 -6.82
N ALA A 88 14.15 -8.89 -5.91
CA ALA A 88 15.58 -8.74 -6.11
C ALA A 88 15.90 -9.31 -7.50
N SER A 89 16.36 -8.45 -8.41
CA SER A 89 16.85 -8.92 -9.70
C SER A 89 17.99 -9.90 -9.41
N ARG A 90 17.90 -11.09 -10.00
CA ARG A 90 19.07 -11.95 -10.14
C ARG A 90 20.21 -11.18 -10.82
#